data_AF-A0A6N7PID2-F1
#
_entry.id   AF-A0A6N7PID2-F1
#
_cell.length_a   1.000
_cell.length_b   1.000
_cell.length_c   1.000
_cell.angle_alpha   90.00
_cell.angle_beta   90.00
_cell.angle_gamma   90.00
#
_symmetry.space_group_name_H-M   'P 1'
#
loop_
_entity.id
_entity.type
_entity.pdbx_description
1 polymer ?
#
loop_
_entity_poly.entity_id
_entity_poly.type
_entity_poly.pdbx_seq_one_letter_code
_entity_poly.pdbx_strand_id
1 'polypeptide(L)'
;MASAFGFAVAAGLAGAVAWASGCHGDAPPGASVDKPARASQLPAPPPTTPPAPRSSARVAAATPADAQDAGVDAAADASVAEAEKPYTGPLLGALAVQTPVYPSMESSKKRLGYIRLGGKVPVDPNPTKNASCQAGWYRLLDGGYVCGKYATTDLNNPQVRMGITAPNLEEVLPYRYAYNTAHGTPLYRSVPSKEDMIRYEPYLEMAKKAKRKKKAAEEAAKAAEEEAAAAKDQTASASATPSASASAAADAPTTPASQEGAPSAPSAPSAMPSAEVAAMLDAGPPVEEPAKPWWQQIEPGKPVNVTLKELESEADGTVAKRMVKGFFVAVDKTFSWNSRSWYKTTAGLVAPSDRMYIVKPPTSQGIDVPEGAKQVGFILATKSSKFEIDEEQKTVKVKGPAPRFTAVGLTGVTATVKSVVYRQTTEGWWMKGVDATYTEPGPPPADLAPGEKWIDVNLTRKTLLAMEGDKPVYAALVSPGRRSKNKKKDHSTVKGTFRIREKHVAVTMDGDGTVAGDLPYSIEDVPYVAYFEGSYALHGAFWHSNFGREMSHGCVNLSPLDAKKIFFWSEPRLPRGWHAVWSTPENRGTLIVVHD
;
A
#
# COMPACT_ATOMS: atom_id res chain seq x y z
N MET A 1 -71.60 -5.90 -23.06
CA MET A 1 -70.77 -6.79 -23.90
C MET A 1 -69.32 -6.39 -23.61
N ALA A 2 -68.60 -7.15 -22.78
CA ALA A 2 -67.81 -8.34 -23.17
C ALA A 2 -66.51 -7.91 -23.91
N SER A 3 -65.40 -7.74 -23.19
CA SER A 3 -64.26 -8.70 -23.13
C SER A 3 -63.11 -8.19 -24.04
N ALA A 4 -61.80 -8.44 -23.82
CA ALA A 4 -61.10 -9.30 -22.86
C ALA A 4 -59.71 -8.71 -22.44
N PHE A 5 -58.97 -9.47 -21.62
CA PHE A 5 -57.63 -9.19 -21.08
C PHE A 5 -56.52 -8.98 -22.14
N GLY A 6 -55.46 -8.25 -21.73
CA GLY A 6 -54.16 -8.25 -22.42
C GLY A 6 -53.05 -7.62 -21.58
N PHE A 7 -52.20 -8.44 -20.95
CA PHE A 7 -50.96 -8.01 -20.29
C PHE A 7 -49.90 -7.70 -21.35
N ALA A 8 -49.28 -6.51 -21.34
CA ALA A 8 -48.11 -6.20 -22.15
C ALA A 8 -47.16 -5.21 -21.48
N VAL A 9 -46.07 -5.77 -20.93
CA VAL A 9 -44.71 -5.26 -20.69
C VAL A 9 -44.44 -3.75 -20.85
N ALA A 10 -43.80 -3.18 -19.83
CA ALA A 10 -43.31 -1.80 -19.80
C ALA A 10 -42.21 -1.51 -20.86
N ALA A 11 -42.38 -0.42 -21.61
CA ALA A 11 -41.37 0.16 -22.49
C ALA A 11 -40.88 1.51 -21.91
N GLY A 12 -40.05 1.46 -20.87
CA GLY A 12 -39.38 2.63 -20.31
C GLY A 12 -38.02 2.87 -20.96
N LEU A 13 -37.88 3.95 -21.72
CA LEU A 13 -36.61 4.39 -22.32
C LEU A 13 -35.58 4.79 -21.26
N ALA A 14 -34.82 3.81 -20.76
CA ALA A 14 -33.64 4.05 -19.92
C ALA A 14 -32.43 4.35 -20.81
N GLY A 15 -32.13 5.63 -21.01
CA GLY A 15 -30.92 6.07 -21.72
C GLY A 15 -29.65 5.61 -21.00
N ALA A 16 -28.83 4.80 -21.68
CA ALA A 16 -27.58 4.30 -21.14
C ALA A 16 -26.51 5.41 -21.06
N VAL A 17 -26.33 6.00 -19.87
CA VAL A 17 -25.17 6.86 -19.59
C VAL A 17 -24.00 5.97 -19.15
N ALA A 18 -23.24 5.50 -20.14
CA ALA A 18 -21.99 4.78 -19.90
C ALA A 18 -20.92 5.74 -19.37
N TRP A 19 -20.58 5.63 -18.07
CA TRP A 19 -19.45 6.34 -17.48
C TRP A 19 -18.14 5.64 -17.83
N ALA A 20 -17.58 5.99 -19.00
CA ALA A 20 -16.25 5.59 -19.41
C ALA A 20 -15.18 6.38 -18.65
N SER A 21 -14.83 5.93 -17.43
CA SER A 21 -13.66 6.42 -16.69
C SER A 21 -12.37 5.82 -17.27
N GLY A 22 -12.06 6.15 -18.52
CA GLY A 22 -10.86 5.73 -19.23
C GLY A 22 -9.70 6.71 -19.02
N CYS A 23 -8.51 6.16 -18.73
CA CYS A 23 -7.30 6.88 -18.36
C CYS A 23 -7.01 8.13 -19.22
N HIS A 24 -6.98 9.30 -18.57
CA HIS A 24 -6.15 10.44 -18.95
C HIS A 24 -5.24 10.74 -17.76
N GLY A 25 -3.99 11.13 -18.01
CA GLY A 25 -2.97 11.39 -16.98
C GLY A 25 -3.16 12.70 -16.21
N ASP A 26 -4.41 13.13 -16.04
CA ASP A 26 -4.77 14.34 -15.31
C ASP A 26 -4.94 14.05 -13.82
N ALA A 27 -4.60 15.03 -12.99
CA ALA A 27 -4.79 14.95 -11.55
C ALA A 27 -6.28 14.72 -11.21
N PRO A 28 -6.59 13.96 -10.14
CA PRO A 28 -7.97 13.75 -9.70
C PRO A 28 -8.66 15.12 -9.45
N PRO A 29 -9.98 15.24 -9.65
CA PRO A 29 -10.66 16.54 -9.72
C PRO A 29 -10.59 17.31 -8.39
N GLY A 30 -9.57 18.15 -8.30
CA GLY A 30 -9.21 19.04 -7.20
C GLY A 30 -8.73 20.40 -7.73
N ALA A 31 -8.35 21.31 -6.83
CA ALA A 31 -8.19 22.73 -7.15
C ALA A 31 -7.13 23.03 -8.24
N SER A 32 -7.50 23.96 -9.14
CA SER A 32 -6.74 24.63 -10.21
C SER A 32 -5.31 24.15 -10.52
N VAL A 33 -5.10 23.73 -11.77
CA VAL A 33 -3.77 23.53 -12.36
C VAL A 33 -2.99 24.84 -12.57
N ASP A 34 -3.62 26.00 -12.41
CA ASP A 34 -2.93 27.29 -12.44
C ASP A 34 -2.08 27.48 -11.19
N LYS A 35 -0.76 27.43 -11.37
CA LYS A 35 0.24 27.88 -10.40
C LYS A 35 -0.08 29.34 -10.03
N PRO A 36 -0.47 29.65 -8.78
CA PRO A 36 -0.79 31.04 -8.42
C PRO A 36 0.45 31.91 -8.62
N ALA A 37 0.27 33.05 -9.29
CA ALA A 37 1.34 34.02 -9.42
C ALA A 37 1.82 34.43 -8.02
N ARG A 38 3.13 34.34 -7.80
CA ARG A 38 3.76 34.69 -6.52
C ARG A 38 3.53 36.17 -6.25
N ALA A 39 2.59 36.50 -5.38
CA ALA A 39 2.50 37.82 -4.79
C ALA A 39 3.78 38.03 -3.95
N SER A 40 4.68 38.89 -4.42
CA SER A 40 6.00 39.09 -3.78
C SER A 40 5.93 39.82 -2.43
N GLN A 41 4.73 40.18 -1.96
CA GLN A 41 4.48 40.85 -0.69
C GLN A 41 3.20 40.31 -0.07
N LEU A 42 3.23 40.08 1.25
CA LEU A 42 2.03 39.80 2.05
C LEU A 42 1.15 41.06 2.10
N PRO A 43 -0.20 40.94 2.05
CA PRO A 43 -1.07 42.05 2.40
C PRO A 43 -0.82 42.47 3.84
N ALA A 44 -0.63 43.76 4.10
CA ALA A 44 -0.52 44.28 5.45
C ALA A 44 -1.83 44.03 6.24
N PRO A 45 -1.75 43.70 7.55
CA PRO A 45 -2.94 43.54 8.37
C PRO A 45 -3.74 44.87 8.43
N PRO A 46 -5.08 44.82 8.51
CA PRO A 46 -5.88 46.03 8.62
C PRO A 46 -5.56 46.79 9.92
N PRO A 47 -5.57 48.14 9.90
CA PRO A 47 -5.24 48.93 11.07
C PRO A 47 -6.26 48.71 12.19
N THR A 48 -5.76 48.27 13.35
CA THR A 48 -6.55 48.15 14.57
C THR A 48 -6.81 49.52 15.20
N THR A 49 -8.01 50.05 14.97
CA THR A 49 -8.48 51.28 15.64
C THR A 49 -8.59 51.03 17.16
N PRO A 50 -7.92 51.81 18.03
CA PRO A 50 -8.07 51.68 19.48
C PRO A 50 -9.47 52.16 19.92
N PRO A 51 -10.13 51.48 20.88
CA PRO A 51 -11.37 51.98 21.47
C PRO A 51 -11.09 53.19 22.38
N ALA A 52 -11.93 54.23 22.26
CA ALA A 52 -11.86 55.44 23.06
C ALA A 52 -12.17 55.18 24.55
N PRO A 53 -11.61 55.97 25.50
CA PRO A 53 -11.74 55.72 26.92
C PRO A 53 -13.15 56.05 27.44
N ARG A 54 -13.70 55.19 28.31
CA ARG A 54 -14.91 55.52 29.08
C ARG A 54 -14.55 56.10 30.44
N SER A 55 -15.19 57.22 30.75
CA SER A 55 -15.01 57.97 32.01
C SER A 55 -15.31 57.12 33.24
N SER A 56 -14.57 57.40 34.31
CA SER A 56 -14.78 56.84 35.64
C SER A 56 -15.97 57.48 36.38
N ALA A 57 -16.50 56.73 37.35
CA ALA A 57 -17.30 57.24 38.47
C ALA A 57 -16.89 56.48 39.75
N ARG A 58 -16.73 57.19 40.87
CA ARG A 58 -16.38 56.66 42.21
C ARG A 58 -17.55 55.86 42.82
N VAL A 59 -17.39 54.97 43.81
CA VAL A 59 -17.27 55.15 45.29
C VAL A 59 -17.31 53.71 45.90
N ALA A 60 -16.67 53.26 46.99
CA ALA A 60 -15.64 53.73 47.96
C ALA A 60 -14.94 52.49 48.56
N ALA A 61 -13.62 52.49 48.80
CA ALA A 61 -12.91 52.82 50.07
C ALA A 61 -13.15 51.89 51.29
N ALA A 62 -12.22 50.96 51.53
CA ALA A 62 -11.79 50.44 52.84
C ALA A 62 -10.37 49.84 52.73
N THR A 63 -9.56 49.93 53.79
CA THR A 63 -8.11 49.65 53.88
C THR A 63 -7.74 49.26 55.32
N PRO A 64 -6.49 48.81 55.66
CA PRO A 64 -5.44 48.11 54.91
C PRO A 64 -4.81 46.90 55.69
N ALA A 65 -3.60 46.48 55.28
CA ALA A 65 -2.66 45.47 55.85
C ALA A 65 -2.91 44.00 55.43
N ASP A 66 -1.91 43.19 55.09
CA ASP A 66 -0.45 43.32 55.22
C ASP A 66 0.32 43.11 53.90
N ALA A 67 1.62 43.44 53.88
CA ALA A 67 2.50 43.29 52.71
C ALA A 67 3.43 42.08 52.82
N GLN A 68 3.64 41.34 51.72
CA GLN A 68 4.91 40.69 51.40
C GLN A 68 5.03 40.29 49.91
N ASP A 69 6.25 39.90 49.54
CA ASP A 69 6.85 40.02 48.21
C ASP A 69 6.90 38.68 47.42
N ALA A 70 7.31 38.77 46.15
CA ALA A 70 7.77 37.72 45.23
C ALA A 70 6.74 36.73 44.64
N GLY A 71 6.79 36.56 43.31
CA GLY A 71 6.07 35.51 42.57
C GLY A 71 5.72 35.89 41.13
N VAL A 72 6.70 35.86 40.21
CA VAL A 72 6.46 36.12 38.77
C VAL A 72 6.24 34.80 38.03
N ASP A 73 5.05 34.20 38.18
CA ASP A 73 4.68 33.00 37.42
C ASP A 73 4.00 33.40 36.10
N ALA A 74 4.81 33.48 35.04
CA ALA A 74 4.32 33.49 33.68
C ALA A 74 3.78 32.09 33.33
N ALA A 75 2.47 31.91 33.48
CA ALA A 75 1.80 30.66 33.14
C ALA A 75 2.01 30.29 31.66
N ALA A 76 2.88 29.30 31.42
CA ALA A 76 3.06 28.70 30.11
C ALA A 76 1.84 27.83 29.80
N ASP A 77 1.00 28.28 28.87
CA ASP A 77 -0.19 27.53 28.43
C ASP A 77 0.21 26.39 27.46
N ALA A 78 0.87 25.38 28.03
CA ALA A 78 1.24 24.15 27.35
C ALA A 78 0.05 23.18 27.40
N SER A 79 -0.95 23.40 26.55
CA SER A 79 -2.08 22.49 26.39
C SER A 79 -1.62 21.16 25.77
N VAL A 80 -1.09 20.26 26.59
CA VAL A 80 -0.91 18.85 26.25
C VAL A 80 -2.29 18.33 25.84
N ALA A 81 -2.40 17.83 24.61
CA ALA A 81 -3.67 17.31 24.11
C ALA A 81 -4.08 16.09 24.95
N GLU A 82 -5.06 16.29 25.85
CA GLU A 82 -5.74 15.17 26.50
C GLU A 82 -6.24 14.20 25.43
N ALA A 83 -6.10 12.90 25.68
CA ALA A 83 -6.69 11.89 24.82
C ALA A 83 -8.23 12.09 24.84
N GLU A 84 -8.76 12.69 23.77
CA GLU A 84 -10.18 13.03 23.69
C GLU A 84 -11.03 11.80 23.99
N LYS A 85 -11.87 11.91 25.03
CA LYS A 85 -12.84 10.86 25.37
C LYS A 85 -13.69 10.54 24.14
N PRO A 86 -13.99 9.25 23.85
CA PRO A 86 -14.76 8.88 22.68
C PRO A 86 -16.03 9.70 22.56
N TYR A 87 -16.20 10.41 21.46
CA TYR A 87 -17.35 11.26 21.23
C TYR A 87 -18.65 10.44 21.21
N THR A 88 -19.60 10.77 22.09
CA THR A 88 -20.86 10.03 22.31
C THR A 88 -22.09 10.68 21.66
N GLY A 89 -21.93 11.81 20.99
CA GLY A 89 -23.02 12.54 20.37
C GLY A 89 -23.43 12.01 18.97
N PRO A 90 -24.29 12.74 18.24
CA PRO A 90 -24.76 12.36 16.92
C PRO A 90 -23.63 12.18 15.90
N LEU A 91 -23.71 11.11 15.10
CA LEU A 91 -22.78 10.81 14.03
C LEU A 91 -23.46 10.86 12.67
N LEU A 92 -22.71 11.26 11.64
CA LEU A 92 -23.10 11.20 10.24
C LEU A 92 -22.31 10.10 9.54
N GLY A 93 -23.00 9.13 8.92
CA GLY A 93 -22.42 8.05 8.11
C GLY A 93 -22.33 8.41 6.63
N ALA A 94 -21.17 8.19 6.02
CA ALA A 94 -20.90 8.46 4.61
C ALA A 94 -21.49 7.38 3.67
N LEU A 95 -22.23 7.82 2.64
CA LEU A 95 -22.91 6.96 1.64
C LEU A 95 -22.17 6.87 0.29
N ALA A 96 -21.23 7.77 0.02
CA ALA A 96 -20.42 7.77 -1.21
C ALA A 96 -18.96 7.38 -0.95
N VAL A 97 -18.31 6.75 -1.94
CA VAL A 97 -16.89 6.32 -1.89
C VAL A 97 -15.98 7.44 -1.39
N GLN A 98 -16.19 8.65 -1.92
CA GLN A 98 -15.72 9.90 -1.33
C GLN A 98 -16.94 10.78 -1.08
N THR A 99 -17.32 10.94 0.18
CA THR A 99 -18.36 11.87 0.62
C THR A 99 -17.70 13.24 0.85
N PRO A 100 -17.91 14.24 -0.02
CA PRO A 100 -17.15 15.49 0.01
C PRO A 100 -17.56 16.38 1.18
N VAL A 101 -16.58 17.05 1.78
CA VAL A 101 -16.79 18.11 2.78
C VAL A 101 -16.49 19.47 2.15
N TYR A 102 -17.38 20.43 2.36
CA TYR A 102 -17.33 21.77 1.77
C TYR A 102 -17.11 22.86 2.83
N PRO A 103 -16.52 24.02 2.48
CA PRO A 103 -16.32 25.13 3.42
C PRO A 103 -17.63 25.86 3.77
N SER A 104 -18.63 25.80 2.90
CA SER A 104 -19.95 26.43 3.06
C SER A 104 -21.06 25.43 2.70
N MET A 105 -22.32 25.82 2.89
CA MET A 105 -23.51 25.05 2.50
C MET A 105 -23.77 25.10 0.97
N GLU A 106 -22.72 24.95 0.17
CA GLU A 106 -22.78 25.02 -1.29
C GLU A 106 -21.87 23.97 -1.93
N SER A 107 -22.41 23.24 -2.92
CA SER A 107 -21.61 22.30 -3.71
C SER A 107 -20.68 23.06 -4.66
N SER A 108 -19.37 23.00 -4.43
CA SER A 108 -18.37 23.67 -5.28
C SER A 108 -17.20 22.76 -5.68
N LYS A 109 -16.25 23.27 -6.48
CA LYS A 109 -14.98 22.58 -6.73
C LYS A 109 -14.00 22.69 -5.55
N LYS A 110 -14.21 23.64 -4.63
CA LYS A 110 -13.39 23.83 -3.43
C LYS A 110 -13.93 22.92 -2.31
N ARG A 111 -13.19 21.86 -2.00
CA ARG A 111 -13.49 20.90 -0.93
C ARG A 111 -12.47 21.08 0.20
N LEU A 112 -12.89 20.89 1.44
CA LEU A 112 -12.00 20.80 2.60
C LEU A 112 -11.46 19.38 2.79
N GLY A 113 -12.22 18.37 2.38
CA GLY A 113 -11.95 16.98 2.73
C GLY A 113 -12.88 15.98 2.06
N TYR A 114 -12.67 14.71 2.36
CA TYR A 114 -13.72 13.71 2.21
C TYR A 114 -13.70 12.67 3.33
N ILE A 115 -14.89 12.10 3.54
CA ILE A 115 -15.14 10.94 4.39
C ILE A 115 -15.33 9.74 3.44
N ARG A 116 -14.68 8.61 3.73
CA ARG A 116 -14.78 7.41 2.90
C ARG A 116 -16.12 6.69 3.15
N LEU A 117 -16.65 5.96 2.16
CA LEU A 117 -17.89 5.16 2.30
C LEU A 117 -17.87 4.28 3.57
N GLY A 118 -18.90 4.41 4.42
CA GLY A 118 -18.98 3.70 5.71
C GLY A 118 -18.29 4.43 6.88
N GLY A 119 -17.45 5.43 6.60
CA GLY A 119 -16.87 6.33 7.58
C GLY A 119 -17.94 7.14 8.32
N LYS A 120 -17.64 7.50 9.57
CA LYS A 120 -18.56 8.16 10.51
C LYS A 120 -17.86 9.37 11.11
N VAL A 121 -18.56 10.50 11.20
CA VAL A 121 -18.03 11.75 11.74
C VAL A 121 -18.98 12.40 12.75
N PRO A 122 -18.47 13.11 13.78
CA PRO A 122 -19.29 13.95 14.65
C PRO A 122 -20.03 15.05 13.89
N VAL A 123 -21.32 15.25 14.19
CA VAL A 123 -22.20 16.13 13.41
C VAL A 123 -23.20 16.90 14.28
N ASP A 124 -23.61 18.08 13.83
CA ASP A 124 -24.88 18.68 14.24
C ASP A 124 -26.03 17.93 13.54
N PRO A 125 -26.96 17.27 14.27
CA PRO A 125 -28.00 16.46 13.68
C PRO A 125 -29.09 17.26 12.94
N ASN A 126 -29.05 18.60 12.95
CA ASN A 126 -30.07 19.47 12.38
C ASN A 126 -29.68 19.99 10.99
N PRO A 127 -30.10 19.35 9.88
CA PRO A 127 -29.68 19.75 8.54
C PRO A 127 -30.43 21.00 8.03
N THR A 128 -29.69 21.96 7.48
CA THR A 128 -30.26 23.18 6.88
C THR A 128 -30.47 22.99 5.37
N LYS A 129 -31.70 23.12 4.88
CA LYS A 129 -32.03 22.97 3.44
C LYS A 129 -31.79 24.27 2.67
N ASN A 130 -31.29 24.15 1.44
CA ASN A 130 -31.21 25.25 0.47
C ASN A 130 -31.26 24.72 -0.97
N ALA A 131 -31.18 25.62 -1.96
CA ALA A 131 -31.21 25.27 -3.38
C ALA A 131 -30.11 24.28 -3.80
N SER A 132 -28.94 24.31 -3.16
CA SER A 132 -27.79 23.44 -3.47
C SER A 132 -27.93 22.01 -2.90
N CYS A 133 -28.68 21.83 -1.81
CA CYS A 133 -28.95 20.51 -1.23
C CYS A 133 -30.37 20.41 -0.63
N GLN A 134 -31.29 19.81 -1.37
CA GLN A 134 -32.67 19.56 -0.93
C GLN A 134 -32.77 18.52 0.21
N ALA A 135 -31.79 17.61 0.30
CA ALA A 135 -31.61 16.69 1.41
C ALA A 135 -31.12 17.37 2.70
N GLY A 136 -30.70 18.64 2.62
CA GLY A 136 -30.18 19.43 3.73
C GLY A 136 -28.68 19.28 3.95
N TRP A 137 -28.07 20.33 4.48
CA TRP A 137 -26.66 20.43 4.83
C TRP A 137 -26.45 20.16 6.31
N TYR A 138 -25.63 19.15 6.60
CA TYR A 138 -25.14 18.86 7.94
C TYR A 138 -23.84 19.62 8.20
N ARG A 139 -23.74 20.27 9.36
CA ARG A 139 -22.49 20.89 9.83
C ARG A 139 -21.68 19.86 10.61
N LEU A 140 -20.41 19.66 10.25
CA LEU A 140 -19.51 18.79 11.01
C LEU A 140 -18.92 19.54 12.21
N LEU A 141 -18.69 18.86 13.32
CA LEU A 141 -18.14 19.53 14.52
C LEU A 141 -16.69 19.99 14.31
N ASP A 142 -15.89 19.19 13.61
CA ASP A 142 -14.49 19.51 13.29
C ASP A 142 -14.35 20.40 12.02
N GLY A 143 -15.45 21.06 11.61
CA GLY A 143 -15.48 22.06 10.53
C GLY A 143 -16.07 21.60 9.21
N GLY A 144 -16.64 22.54 8.45
CA GLY A 144 -17.23 22.29 7.14
C GLY A 144 -18.62 21.64 7.14
N TYR A 145 -19.12 21.37 5.94
CA TYR A 145 -20.49 20.96 5.68
C TYR A 145 -20.57 19.78 4.70
N VAL A 146 -21.55 18.89 4.91
CA VAL A 146 -21.84 17.74 4.05
C VAL A 146 -23.31 17.75 3.64
N CYS A 147 -23.57 17.63 2.34
CA CYS A 147 -24.94 17.50 1.82
C CYS A 147 -25.49 16.10 2.08
N GLY A 148 -26.69 16.00 2.67
CA GLY A 148 -27.39 14.75 3.00
C GLY A 148 -27.73 13.84 1.81
N LYS A 149 -27.46 14.28 0.57
CA LYS A 149 -27.45 13.42 -0.62
C LYS A 149 -26.35 12.33 -0.53
N TYR A 150 -25.27 12.61 0.19
CA TYR A 150 -24.08 11.75 0.28
C TYR A 150 -23.85 11.17 1.67
N ALA A 151 -24.73 11.44 2.63
CA ALA A 151 -24.54 11.06 4.02
C ALA A 151 -25.87 10.95 4.78
N THR A 152 -25.92 10.15 5.85
CA THR A 152 -27.13 9.89 6.64
C THR A 152 -26.82 9.86 8.14
N THR A 153 -27.78 10.26 8.97
CA THR A 153 -27.76 10.07 10.43
C THR A 153 -28.20 8.67 10.85
N ASP A 154 -28.85 7.90 9.95
CA ASP A 154 -29.15 6.49 10.17
C ASP A 154 -27.89 5.62 10.04
N LEU A 155 -27.24 5.33 11.16
CA LEU A 155 -26.08 4.44 11.22
C LEU A 155 -26.41 2.96 10.94
N ASN A 156 -27.70 2.59 10.91
CA ASN A 156 -28.13 1.25 10.51
C ASN A 156 -28.29 1.09 9.00
N ASN A 157 -28.18 2.17 8.23
CA ASN A 157 -28.24 2.14 6.77
C ASN A 157 -27.27 1.09 6.19
N PRO A 158 -27.73 0.22 5.26
CA PRO A 158 -26.90 -0.86 4.70
C PRO A 158 -25.57 -0.39 4.07
N GLN A 159 -25.54 0.80 3.44
CA GLN A 159 -24.31 1.35 2.84
C GLN A 159 -23.30 1.79 3.92
N VAL A 160 -23.78 2.29 5.07
CA VAL A 160 -22.92 2.66 6.20
C VAL A 160 -22.40 1.40 6.90
N ARG A 161 -23.26 0.41 7.15
CA ARG A 161 -22.89 -0.86 7.81
C ARG A 161 -21.98 -1.76 6.97
N MET A 162 -22.21 -1.85 5.67
CA MET A 162 -21.44 -2.72 4.75
C MET A 162 -20.33 -1.98 3.98
N GLY A 163 -20.15 -0.70 4.27
CA GLY A 163 -19.10 0.15 3.72
C GLY A 163 -17.68 -0.31 4.07
N ILE A 164 -16.71 0.52 3.72
CA ILE A 164 -15.29 0.22 3.91
C ILE A 164 -14.97 0.38 5.40
N THR A 165 -14.25 -0.58 5.97
CA THR A 165 -13.84 -0.51 7.38
C THR A 165 -13.00 0.75 7.60
N ALA A 166 -13.25 1.45 8.71
CA ALA A 166 -12.47 2.64 9.05
C ALA A 166 -10.97 2.28 9.17
N PRO A 167 -10.05 3.13 8.71
CA PRO A 167 -8.62 2.86 8.82
C PRO A 167 -8.21 2.75 10.29
N ASN A 168 -7.39 1.75 10.64
CA ASN A 168 -6.87 1.64 12.00
C ASN A 168 -5.73 2.65 12.20
N LEU A 169 -6.05 3.79 12.83
CA LEU A 169 -5.08 4.85 13.10
C LEU A 169 -4.20 4.59 14.34
N GLU A 170 -4.46 3.54 15.11
CA GLU A 170 -3.61 3.12 16.25
C GLU A 170 -2.48 2.20 15.79
N GLU A 171 -2.74 1.30 14.85
CA GLU A 171 -1.73 0.43 14.24
C GLU A 171 -0.69 1.20 13.40
N VAL A 172 0.41 0.52 13.07
CA VAL A 172 1.48 1.04 12.19
C VAL A 172 0.98 1.29 10.75
N LEU A 173 -0.07 0.58 10.35
CA LEU A 173 -0.67 0.63 9.02
C LEU A 173 -2.19 0.80 9.15
N PRO A 174 -2.83 1.64 8.32
CA PRO A 174 -4.27 1.86 8.38
C PRO A 174 -5.09 0.64 7.91
N TYR A 175 -4.49 -0.24 7.13
CA TYR A 175 -5.09 -1.45 6.59
C TYR A 175 -4.10 -2.63 6.58
N ARG A 176 -4.61 -3.85 6.40
CA ARG A 176 -3.78 -5.03 6.12
C ARG A 176 -3.50 -5.08 4.62
N TYR A 177 -2.24 -5.26 4.21
CA TYR A 177 -1.88 -5.32 2.78
C TYR A 177 -1.48 -6.73 2.37
N ALA A 178 -1.97 -7.17 1.21
CA ALA A 178 -1.64 -8.47 0.63
C ALA A 178 -0.82 -8.28 -0.67
N TYR A 179 0.31 -8.96 -0.77
CA TYR A 179 1.17 -8.97 -1.96
C TYR A 179 0.72 -10.06 -2.94
N ASN A 180 0.50 -9.69 -4.21
CA ASN A 180 0.19 -10.63 -5.28
C ASN A 180 1.45 -11.37 -5.77
N THR A 181 1.50 -12.69 -5.57
CA THR A 181 2.67 -13.53 -5.87
C THR A 181 2.79 -13.96 -7.33
N ALA A 182 1.71 -13.84 -8.11
CA ALA A 182 1.61 -14.46 -9.43
C ALA A 182 0.94 -13.52 -10.45
N HIS A 183 1.35 -13.65 -11.71
CA HIS A 183 0.73 -12.90 -12.81
C HIS A 183 -0.67 -13.45 -13.13
N GLY A 184 -1.51 -12.64 -13.77
CA GLY A 184 -2.85 -13.02 -14.22
C GLY A 184 -3.88 -13.19 -13.11
N THR A 185 -3.54 -12.90 -11.85
CA THR A 185 -4.46 -13.01 -10.70
C THR A 185 -5.67 -12.10 -10.92
N PRO A 186 -6.90 -12.63 -11.03
CA PRO A 186 -8.08 -11.80 -11.26
C PRO A 186 -8.46 -11.00 -10.03
N LEU A 187 -8.90 -9.76 -10.25
CA LEU A 187 -9.69 -8.96 -9.33
C LEU A 187 -11.12 -8.93 -9.85
N TYR A 188 -12.07 -9.36 -9.03
CA TYR A 188 -13.48 -9.46 -9.40
C TYR A 188 -14.28 -8.26 -8.87
N ARG A 189 -15.35 -7.86 -9.59
CA ARG A 189 -16.33 -6.85 -9.15
C ARG A 189 -17.28 -7.37 -8.07
N SER A 190 -17.48 -8.69 -8.02
CA SER A 190 -18.34 -9.40 -7.08
C SER A 190 -17.71 -10.74 -6.70
N VAL A 191 -18.33 -11.50 -5.79
CA VAL A 191 -17.86 -12.85 -5.47
C VAL A 191 -18.18 -13.78 -6.66
N PRO A 192 -17.18 -14.46 -7.27
CA PRO A 192 -17.41 -15.26 -8.47
C PRO A 192 -18.18 -16.55 -8.19
N SER A 193 -18.97 -17.01 -9.18
CA SER A 193 -19.52 -18.36 -9.20
C SER A 193 -18.42 -19.41 -9.39
N LYS A 194 -18.76 -20.70 -9.25
CA LYS A 194 -17.79 -21.78 -9.47
C LYS A 194 -17.42 -21.89 -10.95
N GLU A 195 -18.37 -21.58 -11.82
CA GLU A 195 -18.28 -21.54 -13.26
C GLU A 195 -17.39 -20.37 -13.71
N ASP A 196 -17.57 -19.18 -13.12
CA ASP A 196 -16.67 -18.03 -13.29
C ASP A 196 -15.24 -18.37 -12.87
N MET A 197 -15.05 -19.00 -11.72
CA MET A 197 -13.71 -19.43 -11.27
C MET A 197 -13.05 -20.37 -12.29
N ILE A 198 -13.79 -21.34 -12.85
CA ILE A 198 -13.25 -22.24 -13.88
C ILE A 198 -12.90 -21.48 -15.17
N ARG A 199 -13.74 -20.51 -15.56
CA ARG A 199 -13.55 -19.67 -16.75
C ARG A 199 -12.32 -18.74 -16.64
N TYR A 200 -12.22 -17.96 -15.57
CA TYR A 200 -11.17 -16.95 -15.43
C TYR A 200 -9.88 -17.48 -14.79
N GLU A 201 -9.93 -18.63 -14.10
CA GLU A 201 -8.79 -19.28 -13.45
C GLU A 201 -8.62 -20.76 -13.88
N PRO A 202 -8.45 -21.06 -15.18
CA PRO A 202 -8.32 -22.43 -15.70
C PRO A 202 -7.16 -23.23 -15.08
N TYR A 203 -6.17 -22.54 -14.51
CA TYR A 203 -5.09 -23.15 -13.72
C TYR A 203 -5.58 -23.92 -12.48
N LEU A 204 -6.76 -23.62 -11.94
CA LEU A 204 -7.34 -24.34 -10.81
C LEU A 204 -7.67 -25.79 -11.19
N GLU A 205 -8.25 -26.02 -12.37
CA GLU A 205 -8.54 -27.38 -12.85
C GLU A 205 -7.28 -28.11 -13.32
N MET A 206 -6.31 -27.40 -13.93
CA MET A 206 -5.00 -27.98 -14.24
C MET A 206 -4.27 -28.45 -12.97
N ALA A 207 -4.27 -27.64 -11.91
CA ALA A 207 -3.68 -28.01 -10.62
C ALA A 207 -4.40 -29.20 -9.95
N LYS A 208 -5.74 -29.26 -10.00
CA LYS A 208 -6.51 -30.42 -9.50
C LYS A 208 -6.18 -31.70 -10.27
N LYS A 209 -6.13 -31.64 -11.61
CA LYS A 209 -5.74 -32.78 -12.46
C LYS A 209 -4.32 -33.25 -12.16
N ALA A 210 -3.36 -32.32 -12.03
CA ALA A 210 -1.99 -32.64 -11.64
C ALA A 210 -1.91 -33.28 -10.24
N LYS A 211 -2.63 -32.76 -9.24
CA LYS A 211 -2.68 -33.33 -7.88
C LYS A 211 -3.28 -34.73 -7.87
N ARG A 212 -4.35 -34.98 -8.63
CA ARG A 212 -4.94 -36.33 -8.81
C ARG A 212 -3.95 -37.29 -9.46
N LYS A 213 -3.27 -36.88 -10.54
CA LYS A 213 -2.25 -37.71 -11.21
C LYS A 213 -1.08 -38.02 -10.28
N LYS A 214 -0.58 -37.04 -9.52
CA LYS A 214 0.48 -37.24 -8.52
C LYS A 214 0.03 -38.22 -7.43
N LYS A 215 -1.15 -38.03 -6.85
CA LYS A 215 -1.69 -38.94 -5.83
C LYS A 215 -1.81 -40.38 -6.35
N ALA A 216 -2.36 -40.58 -7.55
CA ALA A 216 -2.48 -41.89 -8.16
C ALA A 216 -1.11 -42.55 -8.42
N ALA A 217 -0.09 -41.77 -8.79
CA ALA A 217 1.28 -42.27 -8.94
C ALA A 217 1.94 -42.64 -7.60
N GLU A 218 1.68 -41.87 -6.53
CA GLU A 218 2.14 -42.20 -5.16
C GLU A 218 1.44 -43.46 -4.62
N GLU A 219 0.14 -43.63 -4.89
CA GLU A 219 -0.61 -44.84 -4.53
C GLU A 219 -0.15 -46.07 -5.34
N ALA A 220 0.10 -45.93 -6.65
CA ALA A 220 0.64 -47.00 -7.49
C ALA A 220 2.07 -47.39 -7.11
N ALA A 221 2.92 -46.42 -6.75
CA ALA A 221 4.28 -46.69 -6.28
C ALA A 221 4.28 -47.48 -4.96
N LYS A 222 3.40 -47.13 -4.01
CA LYS A 222 3.21 -47.90 -2.78
C LYS A 222 2.70 -49.32 -3.02
N ALA A 223 1.70 -49.48 -3.89
CA ALA A 223 1.19 -50.79 -4.25
C ALA A 223 2.29 -51.68 -4.88
N ALA A 224 3.11 -51.12 -5.77
CA ALA A 224 4.25 -51.83 -6.36
C ALA A 224 5.36 -52.14 -5.34
N GLU A 225 5.56 -51.31 -4.32
CA GLU A 225 6.51 -51.56 -3.23
C GLU A 225 6.00 -52.67 -2.28
N GLU A 226 4.71 -52.68 -1.96
CA GLU A 226 4.03 -53.75 -1.21
C GLU A 226 4.03 -55.09 -2.00
N GLU A 227 3.76 -55.06 -3.30
CA GLU A 227 3.81 -56.23 -4.18
C GLU A 227 5.25 -56.76 -4.34
N ALA A 228 6.25 -55.88 -4.45
CA ALA A 228 7.66 -56.26 -4.47
C ALA A 228 8.17 -56.77 -3.11
N ALA A 229 7.58 -56.34 -1.99
CA ALA A 229 7.84 -56.91 -0.67
C ALA A 229 7.24 -58.32 -0.55
N ALA A 230 5.99 -58.51 -0.98
CA ALA A 230 5.32 -59.82 -1.00
C ALA A 230 6.04 -60.82 -1.92
N ALA A 231 6.53 -60.38 -3.07
CA ALA A 231 7.34 -61.22 -3.97
C ALA A 231 8.68 -61.64 -3.35
N LYS A 232 9.30 -60.80 -2.50
CA LYS A 232 10.53 -61.15 -1.77
C LYS A 232 10.29 -62.19 -0.68
N ASP A 233 9.18 -62.09 0.06
CA ASP A 233 8.77 -63.12 1.03
C ASP A 233 8.53 -64.48 0.35
N GLN A 234 7.91 -64.50 -0.83
CA GLN A 234 7.71 -65.74 -1.60
C GLN A 234 9.03 -66.36 -2.09
N THR A 235 10.04 -65.55 -2.45
CA THR A 235 11.37 -66.06 -2.81
C THR A 235 12.25 -66.49 -1.63
N ALA A 236 11.96 -66.05 -0.40
CA ALA A 236 12.64 -66.51 0.81
C ALA A 236 12.12 -67.87 1.32
N SER A 237 10.92 -68.29 0.90
CA SER A 237 10.28 -69.55 1.33
C SER A 237 10.68 -70.78 0.49
N ALA A 238 11.42 -70.60 -0.60
CA ALA A 238 11.74 -71.66 -1.56
C ALA A 238 13.07 -72.41 -1.28
N SER A 239 13.41 -72.68 -0.02
CA SER A 239 14.58 -73.51 0.32
C SER A 239 14.50 -74.26 1.67
N ALA A 240 13.53 -75.17 1.84
CA ALA A 240 13.62 -76.30 2.79
C ALA A 240 12.50 -77.36 2.59
N THR A 241 12.86 -78.57 2.15
CA THR A 241 12.03 -79.80 2.26
C THR A 241 12.36 -80.54 3.57
N PRO A 242 11.47 -81.35 4.19
CA PRO A 242 11.25 -82.77 3.79
C PRO A 242 9.76 -83.26 3.89
N SER A 243 9.29 -84.20 3.04
CA SER A 243 9.25 -85.69 3.20
C SER A 243 8.25 -86.23 4.26
N ALA A 244 7.42 -87.28 4.08
CA ALA A 244 7.04 -88.14 2.93
C ALA A 244 5.90 -89.13 3.33
N SER A 245 5.24 -89.78 2.35
CA SER A 245 4.88 -91.22 2.43
C SER A 245 4.44 -91.84 1.09
N ALA A 246 4.99 -93.02 0.73
CA ALA A 246 4.45 -94.10 -0.16
C ALA A 246 3.98 -93.77 -1.61
N SER A 247 4.09 -94.63 -2.64
CA SER A 247 4.60 -96.00 -2.78
C SER A 247 4.86 -96.38 -4.27
N ALA A 248 6.06 -96.90 -4.55
CA ALA A 248 6.41 -98.03 -5.45
C ALA A 248 6.29 -98.00 -7.00
N ALA A 249 7.38 -98.47 -7.64
CA ALA A 249 7.52 -99.17 -8.95
C ALA A 249 7.12 -98.44 -10.27
N ALA A 250 7.78 -98.62 -11.42
CA ALA A 250 9.10 -99.20 -11.76
C ALA A 250 9.52 -98.79 -13.21
N ASP A 251 10.77 -99.11 -13.56
CA ASP A 251 11.38 -99.19 -14.91
C ASP A 251 11.77 -97.92 -15.70
N ALA A 252 12.80 -98.13 -16.52
CA ALA A 252 13.61 -97.18 -17.30
C ALA A 252 13.92 -97.84 -18.70
N PRO A 253 14.88 -97.39 -19.54
CA PRO A 253 15.69 -96.16 -19.54
C PRO A 253 15.81 -95.48 -20.95
N THR A 254 16.66 -94.44 -21.02
CA THR A 254 17.56 -94.06 -22.15
C THR A 254 17.26 -92.77 -22.94
N THR A 255 18.15 -91.81 -22.67
CA THR A 255 18.74 -90.66 -23.41
C THR A 255 19.02 -90.84 -24.93
N PRO A 256 19.59 -89.85 -25.70
CA PRO A 256 20.09 -88.48 -25.36
C PRO A 256 19.78 -87.32 -26.37
N ALA A 257 20.26 -86.10 -26.04
CA ALA A 257 20.82 -85.05 -26.96
C ALA A 257 19.87 -84.34 -28.00
N SER A 258 20.12 -83.15 -28.55
CA SER A 258 21.04 -82.00 -28.28
C SER A 258 20.73 -80.79 -29.20
N GLN A 259 21.27 -79.59 -28.87
CA GLN A 259 21.63 -78.46 -29.76
C GLN A 259 20.59 -77.54 -30.46
N GLU A 260 20.88 -76.23 -30.32
CA GLU A 260 20.99 -75.13 -31.33
C GLU A 260 19.93 -74.89 -32.44
N GLY A 261 19.64 -73.60 -32.72
CA GLY A 261 19.15 -73.14 -34.04
C GLY A 261 18.19 -71.94 -34.07
N ALA A 262 18.56 -70.88 -34.81
CA ALA A 262 17.63 -69.90 -35.41
C ALA A 262 17.38 -70.29 -36.91
N PRO A 263 16.78 -69.52 -37.85
CA PRO A 263 16.14 -68.18 -37.83
C PRO A 263 14.87 -67.99 -38.75
N SER A 264 14.44 -66.72 -38.99
CA SER A 264 13.85 -66.16 -40.25
C SER A 264 12.38 -66.36 -40.75
N ALA A 265 11.57 -65.27 -40.70
CA ALA A 265 10.71 -64.62 -41.76
C ALA A 265 9.71 -65.45 -42.67
N PRO A 266 8.96 -64.89 -43.69
CA PRO A 266 8.62 -63.50 -44.10
C PRO A 266 7.15 -63.20 -44.62
N SER A 267 6.89 -61.92 -44.99
CA SER A 267 6.12 -61.38 -46.17
C SER A 267 4.57 -61.36 -46.35
N ALA A 268 4.03 -60.20 -46.81
CA ALA A 268 3.14 -59.91 -48.00
C ALA A 268 2.33 -58.56 -47.86
N PRO A 269 1.52 -58.05 -48.83
CA PRO A 269 1.94 -56.93 -49.72
C PRO A 269 0.96 -55.71 -49.87
N SER A 270 1.23 -54.81 -50.83
CA SER A 270 0.70 -53.43 -50.99
C SER A 270 -0.54 -53.24 -51.90
N ALA A 271 -1.33 -52.16 -51.68
CA ALA A 271 -2.17 -51.47 -52.69
C ALA A 271 -2.62 -50.05 -52.25
N MET A 272 -2.82 -49.12 -53.22
CA MET A 272 -3.33 -47.72 -53.13
C MET A 272 -3.96 -47.37 -54.51
N PRO A 273 -4.69 -46.24 -54.74
CA PRO A 273 -5.30 -45.26 -53.82
C PRO A 273 -6.82 -44.98 -54.10
N SER A 274 -7.54 -44.40 -53.13
CA SER A 274 -8.77 -43.59 -53.36
C SER A 274 -9.22 -42.86 -52.09
N ALA A 275 -8.69 -41.64 -51.87
CA ALA A 275 -9.14 -40.76 -50.77
C ALA A 275 -8.83 -39.27 -51.00
N GLU A 276 -7.73 -38.93 -51.68
CA GLU A 276 -7.19 -37.56 -51.71
C GLU A 276 -8.04 -36.53 -52.49
N VAL A 277 -8.93 -36.96 -53.38
CA VAL A 277 -9.83 -36.05 -54.12
C VAL A 277 -11.05 -35.59 -53.32
N ALA A 278 -11.37 -36.21 -52.18
CA ALA A 278 -12.48 -35.80 -51.32
C ALA A 278 -12.06 -34.75 -50.26
N ALA A 279 -10.77 -34.60 -49.99
CA ALA A 279 -10.26 -33.77 -48.89
C ALA A 279 -10.07 -32.28 -49.25
N MET A 280 -10.22 -31.89 -50.53
CA MET A 280 -9.89 -30.53 -50.99
C MET A 280 -11.10 -29.57 -51.06
N LEU A 281 -12.27 -29.94 -50.53
CA LEU A 281 -13.51 -29.13 -50.62
C LEU A 281 -14.18 -28.76 -49.28
N ASP A 282 -13.56 -29.05 -48.13
CA ASP A 282 -14.06 -28.64 -46.80
C ASP A 282 -13.00 -27.87 -45.98
N ALA A 283 -12.14 -27.12 -46.66
CA ALA A 283 -11.24 -26.16 -46.04
C ALA A 283 -11.93 -24.78 -45.93
N GLY A 284 -12.85 -24.66 -44.97
CA GLY A 284 -13.24 -23.34 -44.47
C GLY A 284 -12.01 -22.56 -43.99
N PRO A 285 -12.02 -21.21 -44.02
CA PRO A 285 -10.85 -20.43 -43.60
C PRO A 285 -10.46 -20.82 -42.18
N PRO A 286 -9.15 -20.95 -41.88
CA PRO A 286 -8.71 -21.35 -40.55
C PRO A 286 -9.24 -20.35 -39.53
N VAL A 287 -10.05 -20.84 -38.59
CA VAL A 287 -10.42 -20.07 -37.41
C VAL A 287 -9.15 -19.92 -36.60
N GLU A 288 -8.52 -18.75 -36.70
CA GLU A 288 -7.37 -18.41 -35.86
C GLU A 288 -7.77 -18.63 -34.40
N GLU A 289 -7.08 -19.54 -33.69
CA GLU A 289 -7.28 -19.69 -32.26
C GLU A 289 -7.03 -18.32 -31.62
N PRO A 290 -7.98 -17.77 -30.83
CA PRO A 290 -7.82 -16.44 -30.26
C PRO A 290 -6.54 -16.42 -29.42
N ALA A 291 -5.64 -15.50 -29.76
CA ALA A 291 -4.30 -15.46 -29.19
C ALA A 291 -4.37 -15.53 -27.66
N LYS A 292 -3.68 -16.52 -27.06
CA LYS A 292 -3.72 -16.77 -25.61
C LYS A 292 -3.46 -15.46 -24.86
N PRO A 293 -4.20 -15.14 -23.79
CA PRO A 293 -4.03 -13.86 -23.12
C PRO A 293 -2.63 -13.75 -22.49
N TRP A 294 -2.14 -12.53 -22.32
CA TRP A 294 -0.75 -12.23 -21.91
C TRP A 294 -0.26 -13.03 -20.70
N TRP A 295 -1.14 -13.30 -19.74
CA TRP A 295 -0.82 -14.03 -18.51
C TRP A 295 -0.71 -15.55 -18.67
N GLN A 296 -1.14 -16.10 -19.82
CA GLN A 296 -0.89 -17.48 -20.23
C GLN A 296 0.35 -17.60 -21.13
N GLN A 297 0.84 -16.51 -21.71
CA GLN A 297 2.04 -16.47 -22.56
C GLN A 297 3.35 -16.24 -21.78
N ILE A 298 3.33 -16.33 -20.45
CA ILE A 298 4.49 -15.98 -19.61
C ILE A 298 5.52 -17.11 -19.63
N GLU A 299 6.60 -16.89 -20.36
CA GLU A 299 7.78 -17.77 -20.36
C GLU A 299 8.74 -17.45 -19.19
N PRO A 300 9.31 -18.47 -18.51
CA PRO A 300 10.34 -18.27 -17.50
C PRO A 300 11.55 -17.50 -18.07
N GLY A 301 11.91 -16.39 -17.41
CA GLY A 301 13.09 -15.59 -17.76
C GLY A 301 12.89 -14.53 -18.84
N LYS A 302 11.76 -14.51 -19.57
CA LYS A 302 11.41 -13.40 -20.46
C LYS A 302 10.71 -12.26 -19.67
N PRO A 303 11.01 -10.99 -19.96
CA PRO A 303 10.28 -9.87 -19.37
C PRO A 303 8.84 -9.84 -19.89
N VAL A 304 7.87 -9.75 -18.99
CA VAL A 304 6.47 -9.47 -19.35
C VAL A 304 6.36 -7.98 -19.66
N ASN A 305 5.84 -7.63 -20.83
CA ASN A 305 5.49 -6.26 -21.18
C ASN A 305 3.96 -6.16 -21.19
N VAL A 306 3.40 -5.34 -20.30
CA VAL A 306 1.95 -5.11 -20.18
C VAL A 306 1.72 -3.75 -19.55
N THR A 307 0.73 -3.00 -20.01
CA THR A 307 0.32 -1.71 -19.46
C THR A 307 -0.88 -1.87 -18.52
N LEU A 308 -1.11 -0.89 -17.64
CA LEU A 308 -2.29 -0.84 -16.76
C LEU A 308 -3.60 -0.96 -17.54
N LYS A 309 -3.69 -0.37 -18.74
CA LYS A 309 -4.85 -0.48 -19.62
C LYS A 309 -5.06 -1.91 -20.14
N GLU A 310 -3.99 -2.63 -20.47
CA GLU A 310 -4.06 -4.02 -20.93
C GLU A 310 -4.42 -4.99 -19.79
N LEU A 311 -4.22 -4.62 -18.52
CA LEU A 311 -4.73 -5.38 -17.38
C LEU A 311 -6.26 -5.40 -17.30
N GLU A 312 -6.92 -4.45 -17.96
CA GLU A 312 -8.38 -4.30 -18.05
C GLU A 312 -8.95 -4.84 -19.38
N SER A 313 -8.11 -5.43 -20.25
CA SER A 313 -8.54 -5.96 -21.56
C SER A 313 -9.55 -7.10 -21.48
N GLU A 314 -9.53 -7.88 -20.39
CA GLU A 314 -10.52 -8.93 -20.09
C GLU A 314 -11.63 -8.45 -19.12
N ALA A 315 -11.80 -7.14 -18.91
CA ALA A 315 -12.78 -6.63 -17.97
C ALA A 315 -14.22 -6.80 -18.48
N ASP A 316 -15.09 -7.41 -17.66
CA ASP A 316 -16.49 -7.66 -18.01
C ASP A 316 -17.43 -7.49 -16.78
N GLY A 317 -18.65 -8.05 -16.81
CA GLY A 317 -19.57 -7.96 -15.67
C GLY A 317 -19.00 -8.51 -14.35
N THR A 318 -18.05 -9.45 -14.42
CA THR A 318 -17.54 -10.21 -13.27
C THR A 318 -16.09 -9.86 -12.95
N VAL A 319 -15.19 -9.80 -13.93
CA VAL A 319 -13.77 -9.45 -13.72
C VAL A 319 -13.55 -7.95 -13.91
N ALA A 320 -12.97 -7.31 -12.89
CA ALA A 320 -12.56 -5.90 -12.95
C ALA A 320 -11.27 -5.71 -13.76
N LYS A 321 -10.21 -6.45 -13.39
CA LYS A 321 -8.89 -6.45 -14.04
C LYS A 321 -8.04 -7.64 -13.59
N ARG A 322 -6.89 -7.87 -14.22
CA ARG A 322 -5.89 -8.85 -13.75
C ARG A 322 -4.65 -8.18 -13.18
N MET A 323 -4.10 -8.71 -12.09
CA MET A 323 -2.89 -8.21 -11.47
C MET A 323 -1.63 -8.86 -12.05
N VAL A 324 -0.57 -8.06 -12.13
CA VAL A 324 0.81 -8.50 -12.31
C VAL A 324 1.38 -8.93 -10.95
N LYS A 325 2.29 -9.91 -10.92
CA LYS A 325 3.09 -10.20 -9.72
C LYS A 325 3.78 -8.91 -9.26
N GLY A 326 3.73 -8.62 -7.96
CA GLY A 326 4.26 -7.37 -7.40
C GLY A 326 3.21 -6.37 -6.95
N PHE A 327 1.95 -6.53 -7.38
CA PHE A 327 0.84 -5.66 -6.99
C PHE A 327 0.47 -5.88 -5.51
N PHE A 328 -0.05 -4.84 -4.86
CA PHE A 328 -0.58 -4.92 -3.50
C PHE A 328 -2.04 -4.49 -3.46
N VAL A 329 -2.84 -5.24 -2.71
CA VAL A 329 -4.22 -4.86 -2.36
C VAL A 329 -4.33 -4.54 -0.88
N ALA A 330 -5.19 -3.58 -0.52
CA ALA A 330 -5.54 -3.30 0.86
C ALA A 330 -6.79 -4.10 1.22
N VAL A 331 -6.70 -4.94 2.25
CA VAL A 331 -7.73 -5.89 2.64
C VAL A 331 -8.70 -5.22 3.62
N ASP A 332 -9.94 -5.02 3.18
CA ASP A 332 -11.08 -4.60 4.02
C ASP A 332 -11.56 -5.79 4.86
N LYS A 333 -11.91 -6.91 4.21
CA LYS A 333 -12.52 -8.08 4.85
C LYS A 333 -11.94 -9.39 4.28
N THR A 334 -11.84 -10.42 5.11
CA THR A 334 -11.51 -11.80 4.70
C THR A 334 -12.75 -12.66 4.86
N PHE A 335 -13.09 -13.49 3.86
CA PHE A 335 -14.24 -14.37 3.90
C PHE A 335 -13.99 -15.67 3.13
N SER A 336 -14.81 -16.69 3.38
CA SER A 336 -14.75 -17.98 2.68
C SER A 336 -15.94 -18.17 1.75
N TRP A 337 -15.69 -18.63 0.52
CA TRP A 337 -16.70 -18.94 -0.48
C TRP A 337 -16.20 -20.02 -1.43
N ASN A 338 -17.05 -20.97 -1.83
CA ASN A 338 -16.69 -22.15 -2.63
C ASN A 338 -15.46 -22.92 -2.07
N SER A 339 -15.39 -23.07 -0.74
CA SER A 339 -14.27 -23.69 0.00
C SER A 339 -12.90 -23.05 -0.26
N ARG A 340 -12.88 -21.77 -0.67
CA ARG A 340 -11.70 -20.95 -0.89
C ARG A 340 -11.80 -19.67 -0.04
N SER A 341 -10.66 -19.16 0.42
CA SER A 341 -10.58 -17.88 1.12
C SER A 341 -10.37 -16.74 0.12
N TRP A 342 -10.98 -15.59 0.42
CA TRP A 342 -11.04 -14.41 -0.43
C TRP A 342 -10.79 -13.15 0.40
N TYR A 343 -10.18 -12.15 -0.23
CA TYR A 343 -10.06 -10.80 0.30
C TYR A 343 -11.02 -9.87 -0.44
N LYS A 344 -11.91 -9.20 0.29
CA LYS A 344 -12.55 -7.98 -0.20
C LYS A 344 -11.57 -6.82 0.01
N THR A 345 -11.29 -6.05 -1.03
CA THR A 345 -10.35 -4.92 -0.97
C THR A 345 -11.06 -3.62 -0.58
N THR A 346 -10.29 -2.60 -0.20
CA THR A 346 -10.84 -1.28 0.16
C THR A 346 -11.40 -0.51 -1.05
N ALA A 347 -10.96 -0.84 -2.28
CA ALA A 347 -11.60 -0.43 -3.53
C ALA A 347 -12.92 -1.17 -3.83
N GLY A 348 -13.31 -2.14 -2.99
CA GLY A 348 -14.57 -2.90 -3.12
C GLY A 348 -14.47 -4.13 -4.02
N LEU A 349 -13.28 -4.45 -4.55
CA LEU A 349 -13.04 -5.62 -5.40
C LEU A 349 -12.84 -6.89 -4.56
N VAL A 350 -12.82 -8.05 -5.22
CA VAL A 350 -12.58 -9.36 -4.59
C VAL A 350 -11.36 -10.04 -5.20
N ALA A 351 -10.41 -10.45 -4.35
CA ALA A 351 -9.14 -11.06 -4.73
C ALA A 351 -8.99 -12.48 -4.10
N PRO A 352 -8.45 -13.47 -4.83
CA PRO A 352 -8.22 -14.82 -4.29
C PRO A 352 -7.02 -14.85 -3.33
N SER A 353 -7.24 -15.18 -2.05
CA SER A 353 -6.19 -15.03 -1.04
C SER A 353 -5.05 -16.06 -1.16
N ASP A 354 -5.32 -17.23 -1.77
CA ASP A 354 -4.33 -18.29 -2.03
C ASP A 354 -3.21 -17.90 -3.00
N ARG A 355 -3.37 -16.79 -3.74
CA ARG A 355 -2.35 -16.22 -4.63
C ARG A 355 -1.55 -15.09 -3.96
N MET A 356 -1.79 -14.83 -2.68
CA MET A 356 -1.30 -13.67 -1.97
C MET A 356 -0.75 -14.02 -0.58
N TYR A 357 0.10 -13.16 -0.02
CA TYR A 357 0.46 -13.23 1.39
C TYR A 357 0.37 -11.85 2.05
N ILE A 358 0.08 -11.82 3.35
CA ILE A 358 0.01 -10.57 4.12
C ILE A 358 1.42 -10.05 4.41
N VAL A 359 1.66 -8.79 4.07
CA VAL A 359 2.96 -8.13 4.21
C VAL A 359 3.15 -7.70 5.67
N LYS A 360 4.35 -7.92 6.21
CA LYS A 360 4.78 -7.31 7.48
C LYS A 360 5.50 -5.99 7.16
N PRO A 361 5.09 -4.83 7.72
CA PRO A 361 5.77 -3.56 7.47
C PRO A 361 7.22 -3.57 7.99
N PRO A 362 8.09 -2.73 7.43
CA PRO A 362 9.35 -2.37 8.06
C PRO A 362 9.11 -1.78 9.46
N THR A 363 9.90 -2.21 10.44
CA THR A 363 9.87 -1.72 11.83
C THR A 363 10.98 -0.71 12.13
N SER A 364 11.73 -0.28 11.11
CA SER A 364 12.66 0.85 11.22
C SER A 364 11.90 2.11 11.62
N GLN A 365 12.46 2.91 12.51
CA GLN A 365 11.90 4.17 12.96
C GLN A 365 13.02 5.20 13.12
N GLY A 366 12.68 6.46 12.91
CA GLY A 366 13.44 7.63 13.30
C GLY A 366 13.46 7.85 14.81
N ILE A 367 13.86 9.05 15.22
CA ILE A 367 14.00 9.42 16.62
C ILE A 367 13.51 10.85 16.86
N ASP A 368 12.86 11.08 17.99
CA ASP A 368 12.70 12.42 18.54
C ASP A 368 14.09 12.99 18.84
N VAL A 369 14.34 14.22 18.40
CA VAL A 369 15.70 14.78 18.43
C VAL A 369 16.13 14.97 19.89
N PRO A 370 17.18 14.28 20.37
CA PRO A 370 17.55 14.35 21.78
C PRO A 370 17.99 15.77 22.16
N GLU A 371 17.72 16.17 23.41
CA GLU A 371 18.14 17.46 23.92
C GLU A 371 19.68 17.62 23.80
N GLY A 372 20.12 18.80 23.34
CA GLY A 372 21.53 19.08 23.07
C GLY A 372 22.12 18.42 21.81
N ALA A 373 21.36 17.59 21.08
CA ALA A 373 21.83 17.03 19.81
C ALA A 373 21.87 18.11 18.72
N LYS A 374 23.02 18.29 18.06
CA LYS A 374 23.15 19.21 16.91
C LYS A 374 22.74 18.57 15.59
N GLN A 375 22.87 17.24 15.51
CA GLN A 375 22.51 16.42 14.35
C GLN A 375 21.98 15.07 14.85
N VAL A 376 21.28 14.33 14.00
CA VAL A 376 20.92 12.92 14.25
C VAL A 376 21.67 12.03 13.27
N GLY A 377 22.35 11.01 13.79
CA GLY A 377 23.05 9.98 13.02
C GLY A 377 22.20 8.72 12.84
N PHE A 378 22.39 8.03 11.72
CA PHE A 378 21.70 6.77 11.40
C PHE A 378 22.67 5.73 10.84
N ILE A 379 22.69 4.53 11.41
CA ILE A 379 23.50 3.41 10.89
C ILE A 379 22.87 2.85 9.60
N LEU A 380 23.64 2.81 8.51
CA LEU A 380 23.20 2.27 7.21
C LEU A 380 23.85 0.93 6.86
N ALA A 381 25.02 0.64 7.43
CA ALA A 381 25.69 -0.65 7.28
C ALA A 381 24.85 -1.79 7.90
N THR A 382 24.89 -2.98 7.29
CA THR A 382 24.19 -4.17 7.80
C THR A 382 24.84 -4.76 9.05
N LYS A 383 26.12 -4.45 9.28
CA LYS A 383 26.88 -4.73 10.50
C LYS A 383 27.66 -3.47 10.84
N SER A 384 27.46 -2.93 12.04
CA SER A 384 28.25 -1.84 12.61
C SER A 384 28.36 -2.02 14.12
N SER A 385 29.16 -1.17 14.77
CA SER A 385 29.47 -1.24 16.18
C SER A 385 29.40 0.14 16.84
N LYS A 386 29.11 0.17 18.14
CA LYS A 386 29.39 1.32 18.99
C LYS A 386 30.89 1.32 19.30
N PHE A 387 31.56 2.45 19.07
CA PHE A 387 32.99 2.59 19.34
C PHE A 387 33.27 3.47 20.55
N GLU A 388 34.44 3.32 21.13
CA GLU A 388 35.00 4.20 22.16
C GLU A 388 36.37 4.66 21.67
N ILE A 389 36.64 5.96 21.79
CA ILE A 389 37.89 6.58 21.32
C ILE A 389 38.57 7.19 22.53
N ASP A 390 39.85 6.86 22.66
CA ASP A 390 40.75 7.34 23.71
C ASP A 390 40.96 8.86 23.64
N GLU A 391 41.35 9.49 24.76
CA GLU A 391 41.47 10.95 24.85
C GLU A 391 42.50 11.52 23.85
N GLU A 392 43.57 10.78 23.57
CA GLU A 392 44.58 11.12 22.56
C GLU A 392 44.11 10.90 21.11
N GLN A 393 42.91 10.36 20.89
CA GLN A 393 42.34 9.94 19.60
C GLN A 393 43.21 8.95 18.79
N LYS A 394 44.12 8.21 19.45
CA LYS A 394 45.02 7.24 18.78
C LYS A 394 44.44 5.82 18.70
N THR A 395 43.59 5.43 19.64
CA THR A 395 43.03 4.07 19.71
C THR A 395 41.50 4.07 19.65
N VAL A 396 40.95 3.01 19.05
CA VAL A 396 39.51 2.78 18.90
C VAL A 396 39.18 1.41 19.49
N LYS A 397 38.29 1.36 20.47
CA LYS A 397 37.78 0.12 21.09
C LYS A 397 36.34 -0.12 20.63
N VAL A 398 35.95 -1.39 20.51
CA VAL A 398 34.56 -1.77 20.21
C VAL A 398 33.80 -2.00 21.51
N LYS A 399 32.71 -1.27 21.71
CA LYS A 399 31.88 -1.29 22.93
C LYS A 399 30.65 -2.20 22.83
N GLY A 400 30.20 -2.49 21.61
CA GLY A 400 29.06 -3.37 21.35
C GLY A 400 28.53 -3.24 19.91
N PRO A 401 27.48 -3.98 19.54
CA PRO A 401 26.85 -3.85 18.22
C PRO A 401 26.06 -2.54 18.08
N ALA A 402 26.04 -2.01 16.86
CA ALA A 402 25.12 -0.94 16.44
C ALA A 402 24.31 -1.46 15.24
N PRO A 403 23.07 -1.95 15.45
CA PRO A 403 22.22 -2.47 14.39
C PRO A 403 21.96 -1.46 13.26
N ARG A 404 21.65 -1.97 12.06
CA ARG A 404 21.18 -1.13 10.96
C ARG A 404 19.90 -0.39 11.38
N PHE A 405 19.82 0.89 11.01
CA PHE A 405 18.76 1.84 11.38
C PHE A 405 18.72 2.23 12.86
N THR A 406 19.75 1.94 13.65
CA THR A 406 19.95 2.68 14.92
C THR A 406 20.08 4.17 14.62
N ALA A 407 19.13 4.95 15.16
CA ALA A 407 19.12 6.40 15.17
C ALA A 407 19.72 6.91 16.49
N VAL A 408 20.50 7.98 16.46
CA VAL A 408 21.16 8.52 17.67
C VAL A 408 21.45 10.02 17.54
N GLY A 409 21.34 10.78 18.65
CA GLY A 409 21.78 12.18 18.69
C GLY A 409 23.30 12.30 18.57
N LEU A 410 23.78 13.36 17.92
CA LEU A 410 25.20 13.67 17.73
C LEU A 410 25.53 15.05 18.32
N THR A 411 26.67 15.15 19.01
CA THR A 411 27.13 16.40 19.65
C THR A 411 27.72 17.41 18.66
N GLY A 412 28.03 16.94 17.44
CA GLY A 412 28.80 17.67 16.43
C GLY A 412 30.32 17.51 16.56
N VAL A 413 30.82 16.88 17.62
CA VAL A 413 32.25 16.59 17.78
C VAL A 413 32.66 15.41 16.89
N THR A 414 33.78 15.57 16.18
CA THR A 414 34.38 14.54 15.30
C THR A 414 35.81 14.21 15.71
N ALA A 415 36.18 12.94 15.61
CA ALA A 415 37.55 12.44 15.78
C ALA A 415 37.97 11.68 14.51
N THR A 416 39.24 11.78 14.12
CA THR A 416 39.76 11.08 12.93
C THR A 416 40.87 10.14 13.33
N VAL A 417 40.62 8.83 13.27
CA VAL A 417 41.59 7.80 13.64
C VAL A 417 41.92 6.95 12.42
N LYS A 418 43.19 6.93 12.00
CA LYS A 418 43.68 6.20 10.81
C LYS A 418 42.83 6.49 9.56
N SER A 419 42.59 7.77 9.29
CA SER A 419 41.77 8.30 8.18
C SER A 419 40.26 7.93 8.21
N VAL A 420 39.77 7.29 9.29
CA VAL A 420 38.34 7.06 9.50
C VAL A 420 37.79 8.14 10.42
N VAL A 421 36.77 8.87 9.94
CA VAL A 421 36.03 9.85 10.74
C VAL A 421 35.02 9.15 11.62
N TYR A 422 34.99 9.52 12.90
CA TYR A 422 34.00 9.11 13.88
C TYR A 422 33.28 10.36 14.41
N ARG A 423 32.00 10.20 14.77
CA ARG A 423 31.13 11.26 15.33
C ARG A 423 30.69 10.87 16.73
N GLN A 424 30.86 11.78 17.69
CA GLN A 424 30.46 11.54 19.07
C GLN A 424 28.94 11.60 19.19
N THR A 425 28.36 10.60 19.85
CA THR A 425 26.92 10.54 20.14
C THR A 425 26.59 11.20 21.48
N THR A 426 25.35 11.64 21.65
CA THR A 426 24.84 12.11 22.95
C THR A 426 24.78 10.99 24.01
N GLU A 427 24.83 9.72 23.60
CA GLU A 427 24.99 8.54 24.46
C GLU A 427 26.46 8.26 24.86
N GLY A 428 27.43 9.12 24.50
CA GLY A 428 28.84 8.99 24.90
C GLY A 428 29.63 7.89 24.19
N TRP A 429 29.13 7.35 23.07
CA TRP A 429 29.89 6.46 22.18
C TRP A 429 30.18 7.13 20.84
N TRP A 430 30.97 6.48 19.99
CA TRP A 430 31.43 7.02 18.72
C TRP A 430 30.84 6.26 17.54
N MET A 431 30.13 6.96 16.66
CA MET A 431 29.57 6.44 15.42
C MET A 431 30.59 6.53 14.30
N LYS A 432 30.93 5.40 13.67
CA LYS A 432 31.86 5.34 12.53
C LYS A 432 31.20 5.90 11.26
N GLY A 433 31.75 7.01 10.75
CA GLY A 433 31.10 7.81 9.71
C GLY A 433 30.86 7.08 8.38
N VAL A 434 31.74 6.14 8.00
CA VAL A 434 31.59 5.36 6.76
C VAL A 434 30.48 4.28 6.82
N ASP A 435 29.97 3.96 8.02
CA ASP A 435 28.91 2.96 8.23
C ASP A 435 27.51 3.63 8.32
N ALA A 436 27.44 4.96 8.25
CA ALA A 436 26.31 5.77 8.69
C ALA A 436 26.02 6.98 7.79
N THR A 437 24.88 7.61 8.02
CA THR A 437 24.54 8.96 7.53
C THR A 437 24.14 9.86 8.71
N TYR A 438 23.88 11.14 8.47
CA TYR A 438 23.47 12.10 9.50
C TYR A 438 22.63 13.24 8.90
N THR A 439 21.82 13.91 9.73
CA THR A 439 21.03 15.06 9.32
C THR A 439 21.89 16.30 9.12
N GLU A 440 21.65 17.00 8.02
CA GLU A 440 22.37 18.20 7.61
C GLU A 440 21.36 19.12 6.92
N PRO A 441 20.54 19.85 7.71
CA PRO A 441 19.44 20.63 7.16
C PRO A 441 19.93 21.83 6.37
N GLY A 442 19.16 22.22 5.36
CA GLY A 442 19.36 23.46 4.62
C GLY A 442 19.07 24.71 5.44
N PRO A 443 19.31 25.91 4.88
CA PRO A 443 18.82 27.15 5.48
C PRO A 443 17.29 27.15 5.55
N PRO A 444 16.69 27.79 6.58
CA PRO A 444 15.23 27.84 6.72
C PRO A 444 14.56 28.53 5.53
N PRO A 445 13.28 28.20 5.22
CA PRO A 445 12.51 28.86 4.16
C PRO A 445 12.45 30.38 4.34
N ALA A 446 12.60 31.12 3.25
CA ALA A 446 12.52 32.58 3.28
C ALA A 446 11.10 33.13 3.57
N ASP A 447 10.05 32.29 3.47
CA ASP A 447 8.66 32.61 3.82
C ASP A 447 8.19 31.96 5.13
N LEU A 448 9.11 31.44 5.94
CA LEU A 448 8.80 30.81 7.23
C LEU A 448 8.29 31.86 8.24
N ALA A 449 7.07 31.68 8.75
CA ALA A 449 6.58 32.52 9.85
C ALA A 449 7.26 32.14 11.19
N PRO A 450 7.37 33.05 12.17
CA PRO A 450 8.00 32.76 13.45
C PRO A 450 7.38 31.53 14.14
N GLY A 451 8.20 30.53 14.45
CA GLY A 451 7.77 29.27 15.06
C GLY A 451 6.99 28.32 14.12
N GLU A 452 6.87 28.61 12.82
CA GLU A 452 6.16 27.76 11.88
C GLU A 452 6.83 26.39 11.71
N LYS A 453 6.01 25.34 11.57
CA LYS A 453 6.46 23.98 11.27
C LYS A 453 6.97 23.89 9.84
N TRP A 454 8.15 23.28 9.64
CA TRP A 454 8.66 22.91 8.33
C TRP A 454 9.41 21.58 8.34
N ILE A 455 9.60 21.01 7.15
CA ILE A 455 10.24 19.72 6.94
C ILE A 455 11.43 19.93 6.00
N ASP A 456 12.61 19.58 6.45
CA ASP A 456 13.82 19.46 5.65
C ASP A 456 13.91 18.04 5.05
N VAL A 457 14.21 17.95 3.75
CA VAL A 457 14.47 16.69 3.05
C VAL A 457 15.79 16.81 2.28
N ASN A 458 16.85 16.30 2.91
CA ASN A 458 18.19 16.26 2.33
C ASN A 458 18.38 15.02 1.43
N LEU A 459 18.49 15.25 0.12
CA LEU A 459 18.63 14.22 -0.91
C LEU A 459 20.03 13.63 -1.03
N THR A 460 21.10 14.24 -0.49
CA THR A 460 22.43 13.59 -0.42
C THR A 460 22.50 12.61 0.74
N ARG A 461 22.16 13.06 1.95
CA ARG A 461 22.18 12.31 3.20
C ARG A 461 21.07 11.28 3.32
N LYS A 462 19.99 11.43 2.55
CA LYS A 462 18.80 10.57 2.57
C LYS A 462 18.09 10.59 3.93
N THR A 463 17.97 11.80 4.49
CA THR A 463 17.34 12.08 5.77
C THR A 463 16.18 13.07 5.63
N LEU A 464 15.24 12.99 6.55
CA LEU A 464 14.22 14.01 6.80
C LEU A 464 14.41 14.56 8.22
N LEU A 465 14.25 15.87 8.38
CA LEU A 465 14.23 16.54 9.69
C LEU A 465 12.99 17.42 9.80
N ALA A 466 12.15 17.16 10.79
CA ALA A 466 11.01 18.01 11.16
C ALA A 466 11.48 19.11 12.10
N MET A 467 11.04 20.33 11.83
CA MET A 467 11.51 21.56 12.45
C MET A 467 10.33 22.42 12.94
N GLU A 468 10.48 23.07 14.09
CA GLU A 468 9.55 24.08 14.62
C GLU A 468 10.33 25.39 14.79
N GLY A 469 10.18 26.31 13.83
CA GLY A 469 11.16 27.39 13.64
C GLY A 469 12.56 26.80 13.39
N ASP A 470 13.54 27.20 14.21
CA ASP A 470 14.91 26.67 14.15
C ASP A 470 15.13 25.41 15.02
N LYS A 471 14.10 24.93 15.74
CA LYS A 471 14.22 23.78 16.64
C LYS A 471 13.97 22.46 15.90
N PRO A 472 14.96 21.55 15.78
CA PRO A 472 14.71 20.20 15.28
C PRO A 472 13.92 19.38 16.32
N VAL A 473 12.84 18.72 15.87
CA VAL A 473 11.95 17.94 16.76
C VAL A 473 11.94 16.44 16.45
N TYR A 474 12.01 16.04 15.18
CA TYR A 474 12.03 14.63 14.78
C TYR A 474 12.91 14.39 13.55
N ALA A 475 13.68 13.30 13.54
CA ALA A 475 14.53 12.93 12.41
C ALA A 475 14.22 11.51 11.93
N ALA A 476 14.23 11.30 10.61
CA ALA A 476 14.01 9.99 10.00
C ALA A 476 14.92 9.75 8.77
N LEU A 477 15.03 8.49 8.35
CA LEU A 477 15.60 8.13 7.05
C LEU A 477 14.53 8.15 5.96
N VAL A 478 14.91 8.56 4.75
CA VAL A 478 14.04 8.55 3.58
C VAL A 478 14.60 7.72 2.43
N SER A 479 13.71 7.34 1.52
CA SER A 479 14.01 6.75 0.23
C SER A 479 13.40 7.60 -0.90
N PRO A 480 14.13 8.60 -1.41
CA PRO A 480 13.64 9.45 -2.49
C PRO A 480 13.76 8.76 -3.85
N GLY A 481 13.43 9.53 -4.87
CA GLY A 481 13.46 9.18 -6.28
C GLY A 481 14.79 8.65 -6.78
N ARG A 482 14.73 7.62 -7.65
CA ARG A 482 15.91 7.03 -8.29
C ARG A 482 16.46 7.97 -9.36
N ARG A 483 17.71 8.42 -9.19
CA ARG A 483 18.40 9.25 -10.19
C ARG A 483 18.99 8.38 -11.31
N SER A 484 18.86 8.82 -12.56
CA SER A 484 19.39 8.10 -13.72
C SER A 484 19.94 9.03 -14.79
N LYS A 485 21.05 8.64 -15.45
CA LYS A 485 21.54 9.32 -16.66
C LYS A 485 20.61 9.12 -17.87
N ASN A 486 19.80 8.06 -17.87
CA ASN A 486 18.78 7.86 -18.88
C ASN A 486 17.48 8.51 -18.40
N LYS A 487 17.09 9.63 -19.05
CA LYS A 487 15.89 10.42 -18.73
C LYS A 487 14.60 9.61 -18.67
N LYS A 488 14.45 8.52 -19.42
CA LYS A 488 13.25 7.66 -19.33
C LYS A 488 13.18 6.88 -18.01
N LYS A 489 14.33 6.56 -17.41
CA LYS A 489 14.48 5.87 -16.12
C LYS A 489 14.82 6.82 -14.97
N ASP A 490 14.75 8.13 -15.21
CA ASP A 490 15.05 9.12 -14.18
C ASP A 490 13.76 9.48 -13.46
N HIS A 491 13.76 9.22 -12.16
CA HIS A 491 12.65 9.49 -11.27
C HIS A 491 13.09 10.35 -10.10
N SER A 492 14.05 11.24 -10.34
CA SER A 492 14.57 12.21 -9.39
C SER A 492 13.45 12.94 -8.65
N THR A 493 13.52 13.00 -7.32
CA THR A 493 12.64 13.86 -6.51
C THR A 493 12.87 15.33 -6.86
N VAL A 494 11.78 16.08 -7.05
CA VAL A 494 11.84 17.52 -7.34
C VAL A 494 12.42 18.31 -6.16
N LYS A 495 13.27 19.30 -6.45
CA LYS A 495 13.91 20.18 -5.47
C LYS A 495 13.21 21.53 -5.41
N GLY A 496 13.27 22.18 -4.24
CA GLY A 496 12.68 23.50 -4.00
C GLY A 496 11.97 23.60 -2.66
N THR A 497 11.22 24.69 -2.49
CA THR A 497 10.37 24.94 -1.32
C THR A 497 8.91 24.81 -1.73
N PHE A 498 8.17 23.94 -1.04
CA PHE A 498 6.79 23.57 -1.32
C PHE A 498 5.94 23.65 -0.04
N ARG A 499 4.62 23.52 -0.16
CA ARG A 499 3.72 23.30 0.99
C ARG A 499 2.85 22.08 0.74
N ILE A 500 2.53 21.36 1.81
CA ILE A 500 1.57 20.25 1.73
C ILE A 500 0.22 20.79 1.22
N ARG A 501 -0.22 20.31 0.06
CA ARG A 501 -1.46 20.74 -0.61
C ARG A 501 -2.67 19.95 -0.11
N GLU A 502 -2.48 18.66 0.12
CA GLU A 502 -3.51 17.71 0.56
C GLU A 502 -2.88 16.51 1.27
N LYS A 503 -3.62 15.92 2.22
CA LYS A 503 -3.23 14.74 2.98
C LYS A 503 -4.31 13.68 2.95
N HIS A 504 -3.92 12.42 2.71
CA HIS A 504 -4.80 11.25 2.65
C HIS A 504 -4.29 10.17 3.61
N VAL A 505 -5.16 9.64 4.48
CA VAL A 505 -4.82 8.50 5.36
C VAL A 505 -4.31 7.31 4.54
N ALA A 506 -4.94 7.08 3.39
CA ALA A 506 -4.44 6.19 2.36
C ALA A 506 -4.97 6.57 0.96
N VAL A 507 -4.20 6.33 -0.09
CA VAL A 507 -4.66 6.45 -1.48
C VAL A 507 -3.89 5.48 -2.39
N THR A 508 -4.56 4.88 -3.37
CA THR A 508 -3.91 4.01 -4.35
C THR A 508 -2.90 4.79 -5.19
N MET A 509 -1.70 4.21 -5.36
CA MET A 509 -0.70 4.69 -6.31
C MET A 509 -0.39 3.58 -7.32
N ASP A 510 -0.60 3.87 -8.59
CA ASP A 510 -0.22 3.01 -9.70
C ASP A 510 0.50 3.81 -10.80
N GLY A 511 1.14 3.07 -11.71
CA GLY A 511 1.79 3.64 -12.88
C GLY A 511 2.27 2.57 -13.84
N ASP A 512 2.33 2.92 -15.12
CA ASP A 512 3.00 2.12 -16.13
C ASP A 512 4.53 2.15 -15.94
N GLY A 513 5.18 1.06 -16.35
CA GLY A 513 6.64 1.01 -16.46
C GLY A 513 7.15 2.05 -17.46
N THR A 514 8.24 2.73 -17.13
CA THR A 514 8.73 3.87 -17.93
C THR A 514 9.66 3.48 -19.09
N VAL A 515 10.07 2.21 -19.13
CA VAL A 515 10.74 1.59 -20.28
C VAL A 515 10.19 0.19 -20.57
N ALA A 516 10.47 -0.33 -21.77
CA ALA A 516 10.28 -1.74 -22.06
C ALA A 516 11.02 -2.63 -21.05
N GLY A 517 10.33 -3.64 -20.52
CA GLY A 517 10.79 -4.54 -19.47
C GLY A 517 10.48 -4.09 -18.04
N ASP A 518 10.06 -2.83 -17.81
CA ASP A 518 9.51 -2.43 -16.52
C ASP A 518 8.04 -2.88 -16.47
N LEU A 519 7.71 -3.72 -15.49
CA LEU A 519 6.32 -4.04 -15.17
C LEU A 519 5.60 -2.78 -14.66
N PRO A 520 4.29 -2.64 -14.91
CA PRO A 520 3.49 -1.64 -14.24
C PRO A 520 3.48 -1.97 -12.74
N TYR A 521 3.12 -1.00 -11.92
CA TYR A 521 2.90 -1.20 -10.49
C TYR A 521 1.52 -0.71 -10.08
N SER A 522 0.96 -1.35 -9.06
CA SER A 522 -0.24 -0.86 -8.38
C SER A 522 -0.17 -1.24 -6.91
N ILE A 523 -0.26 -0.23 -6.06
CA ILE A 523 -0.23 -0.33 -4.61
C ILE A 523 -1.52 0.32 -4.12
N GLU A 524 -2.53 -0.49 -3.83
CA GLU A 524 -3.80 -0.02 -3.30
C GLU A 524 -3.59 0.61 -1.92
N ASP A 525 -4.19 1.78 -1.67
CA ASP A 525 -4.16 2.49 -0.39
C ASP A 525 -2.75 2.65 0.23
N VAL A 526 -1.78 3.22 -0.51
CA VAL A 526 -0.51 3.68 0.07
C VAL A 526 -0.79 4.58 1.28
N PRO A 527 -0.20 4.31 2.46
CA PRO A 527 -0.59 4.97 3.70
C PRO A 527 0.11 6.32 3.94
N TYR A 528 -0.59 7.19 4.67
CA TYR A 528 -0.09 8.46 5.22
C TYR A 528 0.54 9.39 4.16
N VAL A 529 -0.23 9.66 3.09
CA VAL A 529 0.25 10.40 1.91
C VAL A 529 0.03 11.90 2.11
N ALA A 530 1.09 12.68 1.97
CA ALA A 530 1.05 14.15 1.96
C ALA A 530 1.65 14.67 0.65
N TYR A 531 0.80 15.09 -0.29
CA TYR A 531 1.23 15.65 -1.57
C TYR A 531 1.66 17.12 -1.41
N PHE A 532 2.74 17.52 -2.08
CA PHE A 532 3.30 18.87 -1.96
C PHE A 532 3.57 19.56 -3.31
N GLU A 533 3.78 18.82 -4.40
CA GLU A 533 3.93 19.36 -5.75
C GLU A 533 3.44 18.31 -6.75
N GLY A 534 2.42 18.62 -7.56
CA GLY A 534 1.83 17.64 -8.49
C GLY A 534 1.50 16.30 -7.81
N SER A 535 2.14 15.23 -8.29
CA SER A 535 2.09 13.85 -7.74
C SER A 535 3.22 13.51 -6.74
N TYR A 536 4.15 14.42 -6.47
CA TYR A 536 5.21 14.22 -5.47
C TYR A 536 4.63 14.33 -4.05
N ALA A 537 4.90 13.31 -3.23
CA ALA A 537 4.42 13.21 -1.86
C ALA A 537 5.47 12.68 -0.88
N LEU A 538 5.29 13.01 0.41
CA LEU A 538 5.80 12.19 1.51
C LEU A 538 4.79 11.05 1.74
N HIS A 539 5.22 9.80 1.90
CA HIS A 539 4.29 8.71 2.28
C HIS A 539 4.99 7.51 2.92
N GLY A 540 4.22 6.63 3.57
CA GLY A 540 4.70 5.37 4.11
C GLY A 540 4.94 4.33 3.01
N ALA A 541 6.09 3.67 3.05
CA ALA A 541 6.42 2.58 2.14
C ALA A 541 6.54 1.26 2.91
N PHE A 542 5.46 0.48 2.92
CA PHE A 542 5.40 -0.81 3.62
C PHE A 542 6.00 -1.98 2.83
N TRP A 543 6.34 -1.77 1.54
CA TRP A 543 6.80 -2.80 0.61
C TRP A 543 8.32 -2.95 0.50
N HIS A 544 9.11 -2.05 1.12
CA HIS A 544 10.57 -2.13 1.12
C HIS A 544 11.18 -1.53 2.39
N SER A 545 12.42 -1.91 2.70
CA SER A 545 13.20 -1.39 3.83
C SER A 545 14.47 -0.66 3.35
N ASN A 546 14.39 0.08 2.25
CA ASN A 546 15.54 0.69 1.59
C ASN A 546 15.91 2.09 2.10
N PHE A 547 15.34 2.53 3.21
CA PHE A 547 15.56 3.86 3.81
C PHE A 547 17.05 4.18 3.96
N GLY A 548 17.41 5.43 3.69
CA GLY A 548 18.81 5.85 3.50
C GLY A 548 19.36 5.60 2.09
N ARG A 549 18.53 5.16 1.12
CA ARG A 549 18.90 4.90 -0.29
C ARG A 549 17.77 5.28 -1.25
N GLU A 550 18.12 5.61 -2.48
CA GLU A 550 17.15 5.91 -3.56
C GLU A 550 16.37 4.66 -3.95
N MET A 551 15.05 4.79 -4.11
CA MET A 551 14.17 3.64 -4.40
C MET A 551 12.85 4.01 -5.11
N SER A 552 12.34 5.23 -4.93
CA SER A 552 10.99 5.59 -5.40
C SER A 552 10.94 6.05 -6.86
N HIS A 553 9.72 6.28 -7.36
CA HIS A 553 9.43 6.93 -8.64
C HIS A 553 9.21 8.46 -8.50
N GLY A 554 9.81 9.10 -7.51
CA GLY A 554 9.79 10.56 -7.32
C GLY A 554 9.41 10.98 -5.91
N CYS A 555 8.45 10.28 -5.29
CA CYS A 555 8.02 10.50 -3.90
C CYS A 555 9.16 10.33 -2.89
N VAL A 556 8.97 10.86 -1.69
CA VAL A 556 9.89 10.68 -0.56
C VAL A 556 9.32 9.59 0.35
N ASN A 557 9.79 8.36 0.15
CA ASN A 557 9.30 7.22 0.90
C ASN A 557 9.87 7.24 2.33
N LEU A 558 9.00 7.16 3.32
CA LEU A 558 9.31 7.03 4.75
C LEU A 558 8.99 5.60 5.22
N SER A 559 9.54 5.19 6.36
CA SER A 559 9.04 3.99 7.04
C SER A 559 7.57 4.22 7.45
N PRO A 560 6.73 3.18 7.59
CA PRO A 560 5.35 3.36 8.02
C PRO A 560 5.19 4.10 9.35
N LEU A 561 6.09 3.87 10.33
CA LEU A 561 6.11 4.59 11.61
C LEU A 561 6.45 6.06 11.44
N ASP A 562 7.48 6.38 10.64
CA ASP A 562 7.92 7.76 10.41
C ASP A 562 6.89 8.54 9.59
N ALA A 563 6.31 7.91 8.58
CA ALA A 563 5.25 8.47 7.76
C ALA A 563 4.03 8.82 8.61
N LYS A 564 3.58 7.91 9.48
CA LYS A 564 2.50 8.14 10.42
C LYS A 564 2.79 9.36 11.30
N LYS A 565 3.98 9.42 11.91
CA LYS A 565 4.37 10.51 12.80
C LYS A 565 4.41 11.86 12.08
N ILE A 566 5.08 11.95 10.93
CA ILE A 566 5.13 13.18 10.12
C ILE A 566 3.74 13.59 9.60
N PHE A 567 2.91 12.64 9.20
CA PHE A 567 1.56 12.90 8.70
C PHE A 567 0.64 13.51 9.76
N PHE A 568 0.72 13.06 11.01
CA PHE A 568 -0.10 13.61 12.11
C PHE A 568 0.52 14.85 12.78
N TRP A 569 1.84 15.02 12.74
CA TRP A 569 2.51 16.24 13.24
C TRP A 569 2.37 17.44 12.29
N SER A 570 2.35 17.21 10.98
CA SER A 570 2.26 18.26 9.94
C SER A 570 0.84 18.82 9.76
N GLU A 571 0.76 20.02 9.18
CA GLU A 571 -0.48 20.67 8.77
C GLU A 571 -0.81 20.38 7.28
N PRO A 572 -2.09 20.46 6.87
CA PRO A 572 -3.28 20.73 7.69
C PRO A 572 -3.66 19.54 8.58
N ARG A 573 -3.99 19.76 9.85
CA ARG A 573 -4.47 18.69 10.75
C ARG A 573 -5.65 17.93 10.13
N LEU A 574 -5.60 16.59 10.18
CA LEU A 574 -6.70 15.74 9.73
C LEU A 574 -7.84 15.74 10.77
N PRO A 575 -9.08 16.12 10.39
CA PRO A 575 -10.24 16.07 11.29
C PRO A 575 -10.70 14.64 11.61
N ARG A 576 -11.44 14.43 12.70
CA ARG A 576 -11.78 13.08 13.17
C ARG A 576 -12.75 12.38 12.21
N GLY A 577 -12.45 11.12 11.90
CA GLY A 577 -13.23 10.30 10.97
C GLY A 577 -13.12 10.69 9.49
N TRP A 578 -12.35 11.73 9.14
CA TRP A 578 -12.05 12.07 7.76
C TRP A 578 -10.97 11.14 7.20
N HIS A 579 -11.00 10.92 5.89
CA HIS A 579 -9.99 10.12 5.20
C HIS A 579 -8.98 10.99 4.46
N ALA A 580 -9.36 12.21 4.08
CA ALA A 580 -8.46 13.19 3.49
C ALA A 580 -8.85 14.63 3.84
N VAL A 581 -7.86 15.52 3.83
CA VAL A 581 -7.97 16.97 4.10
C VAL A 581 -7.13 17.76 3.10
N TRP A 582 -7.66 18.90 2.64
CA TRP A 582 -7.00 19.86 1.76
C TRP A 582 -6.54 21.09 2.54
N SER A 583 -5.38 21.65 2.17
CA SER A 583 -4.94 22.94 2.69
C SER A 583 -5.83 24.08 2.17
N THR A 584 -6.01 25.12 2.97
CA THR A 584 -6.67 26.37 2.59
C THR A 584 -5.76 27.56 2.88
N PRO A 585 -6.11 28.80 2.45
CA PRO A 585 -5.36 29.99 2.85
C PRO A 585 -5.31 30.20 4.37
N GLU A 586 -6.35 29.75 5.08
CA GLU A 586 -6.51 29.86 6.53
C GLU A 586 -5.85 28.67 7.27
N ASN A 587 -5.88 27.48 6.68
CA ASN A 587 -5.22 26.27 7.18
C ASN A 587 -4.16 25.79 6.17
N ARG A 588 -3.03 26.53 6.13
CA ARG A 588 -1.93 26.28 5.19
C ARG A 588 -1.20 25.00 5.59
N GLY A 589 -0.82 24.19 4.61
CA GLY A 589 0.01 23.02 4.88
C GLY A 589 1.44 23.39 5.28
N THR A 590 2.08 22.48 6.03
CA THR A 590 3.48 22.57 6.46
C THR A 590 4.41 22.78 5.26
N LEU A 591 5.43 23.63 5.45
CA LEU A 591 6.49 23.85 4.46
C LEU A 591 7.37 22.61 4.31
N ILE A 592 7.79 22.31 3.09
CA ILE A 592 8.74 21.25 2.78
C ILE A 592 9.87 21.86 1.93
N VAL A 593 11.11 21.70 2.38
CA VAL A 593 12.32 22.08 1.64
C VAL A 593 12.99 20.78 1.16
N VAL A 594 13.17 20.65 -0.15
CA VAL A 594 13.87 19.52 -0.76
C VAL A 594 15.14 20.02 -1.43
N HIS A 595 16.30 19.57 -0.97
CA HIS A 595 17.62 20.01 -1.46
C HIS A 595 18.59 18.83 -1.59
N ASP A 596 19.77 19.04 -2.19
CA ASP A 596 20.87 18.06 -2.14
C ASP A 596 21.60 18.12 -0.79
#